data_AF-A0AA50CST3-F1
#
_entry.id   AF-A0AA50CST3-F1
#
_cell.length_a   1.000
_cell.length_b   1.000
_cell.length_c   1.000
_cell.angle_alpha   90.00
_cell.angle_beta   90.00
_cell.angle_gamma   90.00
#
_symmetry.space_group_name_H-M   'P 1'
#
loop_
_entity.id
_entity.type
_entity.pdbx_description
1 polymer ?
#
loop_
_entity_poly.entity_id
_entity_poly.type
_entity_poly.pdbx_seq_one_letter_code
_entity_poly.pdbx_strand_id
1 'polypeptide(L)' 'MSYAIKVRMVGKKKWSFLTRRGTNPLRIHAAQFATPEKAQTLIDDNREENPDWEWKIVDFQTGKPARGAIGGSDAGNE' A
#
# COMPACT_ATOMS: atom_id res chain seq x y z
N MET A 1 2.40 -16.86 -0.71
CA MET A 1 1.51 -15.73 -0.38
C MET A 1 1.80 -14.58 -1.32
N SER A 2 0.79 -13.80 -1.68
CA SER A 2 0.95 -12.62 -2.52
C SER A 2 0.51 -11.41 -1.71
N TYR A 3 1.32 -10.36 -1.66
CA TYR A 3 1.07 -9.11 -0.94
C TYR A 3 0.78 -8.02 -1.95
N ALA A 4 0.00 -7.01 -1.56
CA ALA A 4 -0.26 -5.83 -2.37
C ALA A 4 -0.24 -4.59 -1.51
N ILE A 5 -0.06 -3.44 -2.16
CA ILE A 5 -0.10 -2.15 -1.49
C ILE A 5 -1.44 -1.50 -1.79
N LYS A 6 -2.07 -0.94 -0.76
CA LYS A 6 -3.17 0.00 -0.91
C LYS A 6 -2.69 1.39 -0.54
N VAL A 7 -3.21 2.38 -1.26
CA VAL A 7 -2.90 3.79 -1.09
C VAL A 7 -4.18 4.59 -0.93
N ARG A 8 -4.07 5.74 -0.29
CA ARG A 8 -5.07 6.82 -0.31
C ARG A 8 -4.38 8.15 -0.12
N MET A 9 -4.97 9.23 -0.60
CA MET A 9 -4.54 10.56 -0.18
C MET A 9 -5.01 10.82 1.25
N VAL A 10 -4.21 11.53 2.03
CA VAL A 10 -4.53 11.97 3.39
C VAL A 10 -5.90 12.64 3.40
N GLY A 11 -6.75 12.26 4.35
CA GLY A 11 -8.11 12.78 4.48
C GLY A 11 -9.15 12.14 3.55
N LYS A 12 -8.75 11.25 2.61
CA LYS A 12 -9.71 10.44 1.85
C LYS A 12 -10.10 9.19 2.64
N LYS A 13 -11.38 8.83 2.59
CA LYS A 13 -11.89 7.64 3.31
C LYS A 13 -11.54 6.33 2.61
N LYS A 14 -11.48 6.32 1.28
CA LYS A 14 -11.35 5.10 0.49
C LYS A 14 -9.89 4.77 0.22
N TRP A 15 -9.54 3.51 0.43
CA TRP A 15 -8.27 2.91 0.03
C TRP A 15 -8.41 2.26 -1.35
N SER A 16 -7.41 2.44 -2.21
CA SER A 16 -7.36 1.83 -3.53
C SER A 16 -6.09 1.01 -3.67
N PHE A 17 -6.14 -0.09 -4.43
CA PHE A 17 -4.93 -0.82 -4.75
C PHE A 17 -3.99 0.05 -5.59
N LEU A 18 -2.72 -0.03 -5.27
CA LEU A 18 -1.66 0.57 -6.04
C LEU A 18 -1.53 -0.21 -7.35
N THR A 19 -2.19 0.29 -8.40
CA THR A 19 -2.20 -0.34 -9.72
C THR A 19 -1.85 0.67 -10.80
N ARG A 20 -1.34 0.18 -11.93
CA ARG A 20 -0.99 0.97 -13.11
C ARG A 20 -2.19 1.65 -13.79
N ARG A 21 -3.44 1.23 -13.49
CA ARG A 21 -4.65 1.78 -14.13
C ARG A 21 -5.23 2.92 -13.32
N GLY A 22 -4.71 4.12 -13.57
CA GLY A 22 -5.17 5.38 -13.00
C GLY A 22 -4.06 6.43 -13.07
N THR A 23 -4.44 7.71 -13.10
CA THR A 23 -3.60 8.92 -13.09
C THR A 23 -2.66 8.94 -11.89
N ASN A 24 -1.62 8.12 -11.92
CA ASN A 24 -0.70 7.98 -10.82
C ASN A 24 0.72 8.19 -11.35
N PRO A 25 1.44 9.24 -10.89
CA PRO A 25 2.81 9.51 -11.33
C PRO A 25 3.82 8.46 -10.84
N LEU A 26 3.38 7.50 -10.01
CA LEU A 26 4.21 6.46 -9.43
C LEU A 26 4.77 5.52 -10.51
N ARG A 27 6.10 5.32 -10.49
CA ARG A 27 6.86 4.44 -11.42
C ARG A 27 6.69 2.95 -11.09
N ILE A 28 5.47 2.52 -10.81
CA ILE A 28 5.21 1.20 -10.24
C ILE A 28 4.69 0.25 -11.31
N HIS A 29 5.50 -0.78 -11.58
CA HIS A 29 5.19 -1.84 -12.54
C HIS A 29 4.55 -3.09 -11.90
N ALA A 30 4.65 -3.25 -10.57
CA ALA A 30 4.19 -4.44 -9.86
C ALA A 30 2.93 -4.16 -9.03
N ALA A 31 1.86 -4.93 -9.29
CA ALA A 31 0.62 -4.88 -8.51
C ALA A 31 0.63 -5.83 -7.28
N GLN A 32 1.59 -6.75 -7.24
CA GLN A 32 1.69 -7.84 -6.27
C GLN A 32 3.16 -8.12 -5.94
N PHE A 33 3.42 -8.49 -4.69
CA PHE A 33 4.75 -8.74 -4.13
C PHE A 33 4.80 -10.13 -3.50
N ALA A 34 5.94 -10.80 -3.64
CA ALA A 34 6.15 -12.12 -3.05
C ALA A 34 6.26 -12.07 -1.51
N THR A 35 6.74 -10.96 -0.96
CA THR A 35 6.97 -10.76 0.48
C THR A 35 6.57 -9.33 0.89
N PRO A 36 6.23 -9.09 2.16
CA PRO A 36 5.85 -7.75 2.61
C PRO A 36 7.04 -6.79 2.64
N GLU A 37 8.28 -7.28 2.80
CA GLU A 37 9.48 -6.43 2.80
C GLU A 37 9.68 -5.77 1.44
N LYS A 38 9.45 -6.51 0.34
CA LYS A 38 9.51 -5.94 -1.01
C LYS A 38 8.44 -4.87 -1.25
N ALA A 39 7.26 -5.05 -0.65
CA ALA A 39 6.21 -4.04 -0.69
C ALA A 39 6.59 -2.81 0.14
N GLN A 40 7.23 -2.99 1.30
CA GLN A 40 7.70 -1.91 2.16
C GLN A 40 8.80 -1.09 1.50
N THR A 41 9.81 -1.72 0.90
CA THR A 41 10.85 -1.00 0.15
C THR A 41 10.26 -0.09 -0.91
N LEU A 42 9.23 -0.56 -1.64
CA LEU A 42 8.57 0.27 -2.64
C LEU A 42 7.82 1.46 -2.03
N ILE A 43 7.20 1.27 -0.85
CA ILE A 43 6.58 2.38 -0.12
C ILE A 43 7.67 3.39 0.25
N ASP A 44 8.77 2.94 0.83
CA ASP A 44 9.85 3.83 1.30
C ASP A 44 10.44 4.64 0.14
N ASP A 45 10.68 4.00 -1.02
CA ASP A 45 11.19 4.65 -2.24
C ASP A 45 10.24 5.72 -2.81
N ASN A 46 8.93 5.63 -2.53
CA ASN A 46 7.93 6.55 -3.10
C ASN A 46 7.34 7.51 -2.06
N ARG A 47 7.49 7.23 -0.77
CA ARG A 47 6.82 7.97 0.31
C ARG A 47 7.33 9.41 0.40
N GLU A 48 8.62 9.63 0.20
CA GLU A 48 9.22 10.97 0.25
C GLU A 48 8.70 11.87 -0.87
N GLU A 49 8.51 11.32 -2.07
CA GLU A 49 7.96 12.04 -3.22
C GLU A 49 6.43 12.26 -3.12
N ASN A 50 5.75 11.56 -2.20
CA ASN A 50 4.30 11.57 -2.07
C ASN A 50 3.87 11.74 -0.59
N PRO A 51 4.19 12.88 0.05
CA PRO A 51 3.92 13.12 1.47
C PRO A 51 2.42 13.17 1.81
N ASP A 52 1.57 13.52 0.84
CA ASP A 52 0.12 13.60 1.01
C ASP A 52 -0.59 12.24 0.94
N TRP A 53 0.17 11.14 0.96
CA TRP A 53 -0.35 9.79 0.73
C TRP A 53 -0.13 8.90 1.95
N GLU A 54 -1.15 8.12 2.27
CA GLU A 54 -1.09 7.04 3.23
C GLU A 54 -0.99 5.70 2.49
N TRP A 55 -0.20 4.79 3.05
CA TRP A 55 0.18 3.52 2.43
C TRP A 55 -0.11 2.39 3.41
N LYS A 56 -0.51 1.23 2.88
CA LYS A 56 -0.64 0.00 3.69
C LYS A 56 -0.38 -1.24 2.87
N ILE A 57 0.23 -2.23 3.50
CA ILE A 57 0.48 -3.55 2.91
C ILE A 57 -0.64 -4.49 3.34
N VAL A 58 -1.25 -5.16 2.35
CA VAL A 58 -2.30 -6.15 2.57
C VAL A 58 -1.89 -7.48 1.96
N ASP A 59 -2.34 -8.57 2.57
CA ASP A 59 -2.34 -9.87 1.93
C ASP A 59 -3.37 -9.84 0.79
N PHE A 60 -2.95 -10.19 -0.42
CA PHE A 60 -3.76 -10.08 -1.63
C PHE A 60 -4.90 -11.10 -1.68
N GLN A 61 -4.72 -12.26 -1.05
CA GLN A 61 -5.73 -13.32 -1.05
C GLN A 61 -6.85 -13.02 -0.04
N THR A 62 -6.48 -12.50 1.12
CA THR A 62 -7.43 -12.23 2.21
C THR A 62 -7.90 -10.78 2.25
N GLY A 63 -7.20 -9.86 1.59
CA GLY A 63 -7.45 -8.41 1.63
C GLY A 63 -7.16 -7.77 2.99
N LYS A 64 -6.69 -8.56 3.97
CA LYS A 64 -6.41 -8.13 5.34
C LYS A 64 -5.02 -7.50 5.44
N PRO A 65 -4.80 -6.58 6.40
CA PRO A 65 -3.46 -6.07 6.67
C PRO A 65 -2.50 -7.22 6.92
N ALA A 66 -1.30 -7.16 6.32
CA ALA A 66 -0.24 -8.12 6.61
C ALA A 66 0.21 -7.90 8.06
N ARG A 67 -0.35 -8.65 9.02
CA ARG A 67 0.04 -8.59 10.44
C ARG A 67 1.55 -8.87 10.54
N GLY A 68 2.30 -7.86 10.96
CA GLY A 68 3.77 -7.94 11.15
C GLY A 68 4.58 -7.00 10.25
N ALA A 69 3.99 -6.42 9.19
CA ALA A 69 4.67 -5.43 8.37
C ALA A 69 4.51 -4.02 8.98
N ILE A 70 5.38 -3.73 9.94
CA ILE A 70 5.88 -2.41 10.36
C ILE A 70 5.02 -1.18 9.99
N GLY A 71 4.41 -0.58 11.02
CA GLY A 71 4.19 0.87 11.09
C GLY A 71 3.01 1.44 10.31
N GLY A 72 1.79 1.26 10.81
CA GLY A 72 0.66 2.05 10.36
C GLY A 72 -0.61 1.67 11.10
N SER A 73 -1.04 2.55 12.02
CA SER A 73 -2.22 2.40 12.86
C SER A 73 -3.47 2.06 12.04
N ASP A 74 -3.82 0.78 11.98
CA ASP A 74 -5.15 0.33 11.56
C ASP A 74 -6.06 0.52 12.77
N ALA A 75 -6.45 1.78 13.01
CA ALA A 75 -7.60 2.09 13.84
C ALA A 75 -8.82 1.53 13.10
N GLY A 76 -9.26 0.37 13.55
CA GLY A 76 -10.42 -0.34 13.02
C GLY A 76 -11.65 0.57 12.98
N ASN A 77 -12.47 0.35 11.96
CA ASN A 77 -13.85 0.76 12.00
C ASN A 77 -14.65 -0.36 11.34
N GLU A 78 -15.31 -1.14 12.19
CA GLU A 78 -16.53 -1.88 11.84
C GLU A 78 -17.63 -0.92 11.37
#